data_AF-A0A6B0DI97-F1
#
_entry.id   AF-A0A6B0DI97-F1
#
_cell.length_a   1.000
_cell.length_b   1.000
_cell.length_c   1.000
_cell.angle_alpha   90.00
_cell.angle_beta   90.00
_cell.angle_gamma   90.00
#
_symmetry.space_group_name_H-M   'P 1'
#
loop_
_entity.id
_entity.type
_entity.pdbx_description
1 polymer ?
#
loop_
_entity_poly.entity_id
_entity_poly.type
_entity_poly.pdbx_seq_one_letter_code
_entity_poly.pdbx_strand_id
1 'polypeptide(L)'
;MIANECPYFDSCNAPICPLDENKEKAIWYSDEAICKNRDFFDLEYIKTQKKIAKVNKTHNVKGYFTLKMLNQKIIIRSGIQGINEDTPIDSSILEENWLRKHRPISKEVIEKRRVNMKKAREVLEP
;
A
#
# COMPACT_ATOMS: atom_id res chain seq x y z
N MET A 1 -19.68 -9.53 -3.38
CA MET A 1 -19.29 -9.78 -4.77
C MET A 1 -18.48 -11.06 -4.80
N ILE A 2 -18.90 -12.04 -5.58
CA ILE A 2 -18.11 -13.24 -5.89
C ILE A 2 -17.30 -12.99 -7.17
N ALA A 3 -16.24 -13.78 -7.41
CA ALA A 3 -15.26 -13.48 -8.47
C ALA A 3 -15.88 -13.29 -9.86
N ASN A 4 -16.81 -14.17 -10.25
CA ASN A 4 -17.46 -14.16 -11.58
C ASN A 4 -18.45 -12.99 -11.78
N GLU A 5 -18.80 -12.26 -10.72
CA GLU A 5 -19.62 -11.04 -10.80
C GLU A 5 -18.76 -9.77 -10.90
N CYS A 6 -17.42 -9.91 -10.82
CA CYS A 6 -16.52 -8.77 -10.94
C CYS A 6 -16.45 -8.32 -12.40
N PRO A 7 -16.72 -7.03 -12.71
CA PRO A 7 -16.64 -6.53 -14.08
C PRO A 7 -15.20 -6.54 -14.65
N TYR A 8 -14.20 -6.80 -13.80
CA TYR A 8 -12.80 -6.90 -14.19
C TYR A 8 -12.26 -8.32 -14.10
N PHE A 9 -13.11 -9.35 -13.96
CA PHE A 9 -12.67 -10.74 -13.74
C PHE A 9 -11.59 -11.19 -14.75
N ASP A 10 -11.84 -11.02 -16.06
CA ASP A 10 -10.90 -11.43 -17.11
C ASP A 10 -9.85 -10.37 -17.50
N SER A 11 -9.82 -9.21 -16.82
CA SER A 11 -8.98 -8.07 -17.21
C SER A 11 -8.19 -7.42 -16.07
N CYS A 12 -8.32 -7.94 -14.86
CA CYS A 12 -7.60 -7.43 -13.69
C CYS A 12 -6.19 -8.02 -13.61
N ASN A 13 -5.19 -7.23 -14.00
CA ASN A 13 -3.78 -7.63 -13.93
C ASN A 13 -3.12 -7.33 -12.58
N ALA A 14 -3.89 -7.12 -11.51
CA ALA A 14 -3.35 -6.74 -10.22
C ALA A 14 -2.75 -7.96 -9.51
N PRO A 15 -1.45 -7.98 -9.17
CA PRO A 15 -0.81 -9.12 -8.50
C PRO A 15 -1.45 -9.46 -7.15
N ILE A 16 -1.94 -8.43 -6.44
CA ILE A 16 -2.70 -8.59 -5.19
C ILE A 16 -4.15 -8.18 -5.46
N CYS A 17 -4.95 -9.15 -5.91
CA CYS A 17 -6.37 -8.96 -6.16
C CYS A 17 -7.20 -9.33 -4.90
N PRO A 18 -8.18 -8.51 -4.48
CA PRO A 18 -9.06 -8.83 -3.35
C PRO A 18 -9.84 -10.14 -3.50
N LEU A 19 -10.17 -10.50 -4.74
CA LEU A 19 -10.94 -11.69 -5.09
C LEU A 19 -10.07 -12.92 -5.34
N ASP A 20 -8.75 -12.78 -5.28
CA ASP A 20 -7.82 -13.91 -5.38
C ASP A 20 -7.65 -14.56 -4.00
N GLU A 21 -7.78 -15.89 -3.96
CA GLU A 21 -7.59 -16.71 -2.77
C GLU A 21 -6.11 -16.75 -2.34
N ASN A 22 -5.18 -16.70 -3.29
CA ASN A 22 -3.74 -16.82 -3.05
C ASN A 22 -3.03 -15.47 -2.83
N LYS A 23 -3.77 -14.36 -2.74
CA LYS A 23 -3.25 -12.99 -2.54
C LYS A 23 -2.27 -12.84 -1.37
N GLU A 24 -2.34 -13.71 -0.36
CA GLU A 24 -1.43 -13.68 0.79
C GLU A 24 0.01 -14.07 0.45
N LYS A 25 0.19 -14.86 -0.62
CA LYS A 25 1.50 -15.30 -1.12
C LYS A 25 2.04 -14.39 -2.22
N ALA A 26 1.20 -13.49 -2.73
CA ALA A 26 1.58 -12.58 -3.80
C ALA A 26 2.48 -11.46 -3.28
N ILE A 27 3.41 -11.05 -4.14
CA ILE A 27 4.24 -9.86 -3.97
C ILE A 27 3.77 -8.79 -4.95
N TRP A 28 4.09 -7.53 -4.66
CA TRP A 28 3.73 -6.39 -5.49
C TRP A 28 4.86 -5.37 -5.55
N TYR A 29 5.20 -4.93 -6.75
CA TYR A 29 6.14 -3.85 -7.03
C TYR A 29 5.43 -2.52 -7.26
N SER A 30 6.12 -1.41 -6.98
CA SER A 30 5.50 -0.08 -6.94
C SER A 30 5.05 0.50 -8.29
N ASP A 31 5.47 -0.13 -9.38
CA ASP A 31 5.14 0.14 -10.78
C ASP A 31 4.10 -0.85 -11.36
N GLU A 32 3.73 -1.89 -10.62
CA GLU A 32 2.73 -2.87 -11.05
C GLU A 32 1.29 -2.39 -10.91
N ALA A 33 0.39 -3.09 -11.60
CA ALA A 33 -1.03 -2.80 -11.58
C ALA A 33 -1.65 -2.96 -10.18
N ILE A 34 -2.65 -2.13 -9.90
CA ILE A 34 -3.47 -2.16 -8.68
C ILE A 34 -4.90 -2.50 -9.08
N CYS A 35 -5.63 -3.22 -8.22
CA CYS A 35 -7.04 -3.55 -8.48
C CYS A 35 -7.85 -2.27 -8.77
N LYS A 36 -8.62 -2.31 -9.88
CA LYS A 36 -9.41 -1.18 -10.40
C LYS A 36 -10.85 -1.18 -9.89
N ASN A 37 -11.31 -2.29 -9.31
CA ASN A 37 -12.67 -2.40 -8.81
C ASN A 37 -12.89 -1.45 -7.62
N ARG A 38 -13.92 -0.61 -7.73
CA ARG A 38 -14.22 0.46 -6.77
C ARG A 38 -14.77 -0.08 -5.45
N ASP A 39 -15.40 -1.25 -5.46
CA ASP A 39 -15.95 -1.88 -4.25
C ASP A 39 -14.87 -2.22 -3.23
N PHE A 40 -13.64 -2.44 -3.71
CA PHE A 40 -12.49 -2.76 -2.89
C PHE A 40 -11.54 -1.57 -2.66
N PHE A 41 -11.90 -0.38 -3.13
CA PHE A 41 -11.06 0.81 -3.00
C PHE A 41 -10.79 1.17 -1.53
N ASP A 42 -11.72 0.82 -0.64
CA ASP A 42 -11.60 1.13 0.77
C ASP A 42 -10.68 0.20 1.57
N LEU A 43 -10.21 -0.91 0.97
CA LEU A 43 -9.26 -1.81 1.59
C LEU A 43 -7.92 -1.11 1.84
N GLU A 44 -7.34 -1.34 3.02
CA GLU A 44 -6.13 -0.63 3.44
C GLU A 44 -4.95 -0.90 2.51
N TYR A 45 -4.73 -2.15 2.09
CA TYR A 45 -3.63 -2.46 1.16
C TYR A 45 -3.80 -1.79 -0.21
N ILE A 46 -5.04 -1.68 -0.74
CA ILE A 46 -5.30 -0.94 -1.99
C ILE A 46 -4.98 0.55 -1.83
N LYS A 47 -5.40 1.15 -0.69
CA LYS A 47 -5.07 2.54 -0.35
C LYS A 47 -3.55 2.73 -0.23
N THR A 48 -2.85 1.78 0.39
CA THR A 48 -1.40 1.82 0.56
C THR A 48 -0.67 1.67 -0.78
N GLN A 49 -1.04 0.71 -1.63
CA GLN A 49 -0.50 0.56 -2.98
C GLN A 49 -0.61 1.86 -3.77
N LYS A 50 -1.78 2.52 -3.75
CA LYS A 50 -1.99 3.80 -4.47
C LYS A 50 -1.10 4.93 -3.94
N LYS A 51 -0.89 5.01 -2.62
CA LYS A 51 0.03 5.99 -2.02
C LYS A 51 1.48 5.71 -2.44
N ILE A 52 1.91 4.45 -2.41
CA ILE A 52 3.26 4.05 -2.81
C ILE A 52 3.48 4.30 -4.31
N ALA A 53 2.54 3.90 -5.17
CA ALA A 53 2.62 4.16 -6.61
C ALA A 53 2.69 5.66 -6.92
N LYS A 54 2.01 6.52 -6.15
CA LYS A 54 2.15 7.97 -6.28
C LYS A 54 3.56 8.46 -5.90
N VAL A 55 4.15 7.92 -4.84
CA VAL A 55 5.52 8.25 -4.41
C VAL A 55 6.56 7.72 -5.40
N ASN A 56 6.33 6.55 -6.00
CA ASN A 56 7.23 5.97 -6.99
C ASN A 56 7.48 6.92 -8.17
N LYS A 57 6.44 7.63 -8.64
CA LYS A 57 6.55 8.60 -9.73
C LYS A 57 7.62 9.68 -9.53
N THR A 58 7.96 10.01 -8.29
CA THR A 58 8.94 11.06 -7.97
C THR A 58 10.18 10.54 -7.26
N HIS A 59 10.12 9.37 -6.61
CA HIS A 59 11.18 8.89 -5.73
C HIS A 59 11.75 7.52 -6.08
N ASN A 60 11.30 6.88 -7.18
CA ASN A 60 11.81 5.60 -7.66
C ASN A 60 11.87 4.53 -6.54
N VAL A 61 10.68 4.09 -6.12
CA VAL A 61 10.51 3.13 -5.02
C VAL A 61 10.89 1.73 -5.53
N LYS A 62 11.89 1.13 -4.90
CA LYS A 62 12.42 -0.19 -5.26
C LYS A 62 11.97 -1.27 -4.30
N GLY A 63 12.14 -2.51 -4.72
CA GLY A 63 11.79 -3.70 -3.96
C GLY A 63 10.30 -4.02 -3.99
N TYR A 64 9.97 -5.21 -3.51
CA TYR A 64 8.60 -5.70 -3.47
C TYR A 64 7.95 -5.44 -2.11
N PHE A 65 6.63 -5.48 -2.09
CA PHE A 65 5.81 -5.39 -0.90
C PHE A 65 4.91 -6.62 -0.83
N THR A 66 4.77 -7.18 0.37
CA THR A 66 3.81 -8.26 0.63
C THR A 66 2.46 -7.69 1.05
N LEU A 67 1.42 -8.52 1.02
CA LEU A 67 0.11 -8.13 1.52
C LEU A 67 0.16 -7.65 2.98
N LYS A 68 0.95 -8.30 3.84
CA LYS A 68 1.08 -7.94 5.27
C LYS A 68 1.69 -6.54 5.45
N MET A 69 2.69 -6.19 4.64
CA MET A 69 3.30 -4.85 4.64
C MET A 69 2.29 -3.78 4.21
N LEU A 70 1.49 -4.08 3.19
CA LEU A 70 0.55 -3.14 2.60
C LEU A 70 -0.72 -2.96 3.44
N ASN A 71 -1.18 -4.04 4.10
CA ASN A 71 -2.43 -4.08 4.86
C ASN A 71 -2.30 -3.47 6.28
N GLN A 72 -1.55 -2.37 6.39
CA GLN A 72 -1.32 -1.66 7.63
C GLN A 72 -1.50 -0.15 7.46
N LYS A 73 -1.98 0.51 8.52
CA LYS A 73 -2.16 1.95 8.55
C LYS A 73 -0.84 2.66 8.82
N ILE A 74 -0.03 2.81 7.78
CA ILE A 74 1.28 3.46 7.83
C ILE A 74 1.29 4.83 7.15
N ILE A 75 2.24 5.69 7.53
CA ILE A 75 2.53 6.93 6.78
C ILE A 75 3.52 6.57 5.68
N ILE A 76 3.07 6.72 4.44
CA ILE A 76 3.93 6.65 3.27
C ILE A 76 4.66 7.99 3.11
N ARG A 77 6.00 7.94 3.12
CA ARG A 77 6.89 9.09 2.91
C ARG A 77 7.76 8.85 1.66
N SER A 78 8.47 9.87 1.20
CA SER A 78 9.37 9.81 0.04
C SER A 78 10.44 8.72 0.12
N GLY A 79 10.90 8.37 1.33
CA GLY A 79 11.91 7.33 1.56
C GLY A 79 11.37 5.91 1.73
N ILE A 80 10.10 5.64 1.42
CA ILE A 80 9.54 4.28 1.50
C ILE A 80 10.24 3.38 0.47
N GLN A 81 10.61 2.16 0.89
CA GLN A 81 11.23 1.15 0.03
C GLN A 81 10.65 -0.22 0.42
N GLY A 82 10.55 -1.12 -0.54
CA GLY A 82 10.14 -2.51 -0.34
C GLY A 82 11.29 -3.38 0.14
N ILE A 83 11.06 -4.69 0.18
CA ILE A 83 12.09 -5.70 0.42
C ILE A 83 12.88 -5.89 -0.88
N ASN A 84 14.20 -6.01 -0.77
CA ASN A 84 15.07 -6.28 -1.92
C ASN A 84 15.20 -7.80 -2.12
N GLU A 85 14.80 -8.29 -3.30
CA GLU A 85 14.83 -9.71 -3.68
C GLU A 85 16.26 -10.28 -3.74
N ASP A 86 17.25 -9.45 -4.08
CA ASP A 86 18.65 -9.87 -4.18
C ASP A 86 19.33 -10.07 -2.81
N THR A 87 18.60 -9.87 -1.71
CA THR A 87 19.18 -9.99 -0.37
C THR A 87 19.29 -11.47 0.00
N PRO A 88 20.48 -11.99 0.36
CA PRO A 88 20.65 -13.40 0.74
C PRO A 88 20.02 -13.76 2.10
N ILE A 89 19.32 -12.82 2.73
CA ILE A 89 18.64 -12.99 4.02
C ILE A 89 17.22 -13.49 3.75
N ASP A 90 16.72 -14.36 4.62
CA ASP A 90 15.34 -14.85 4.55
C ASP A 90 14.33 -13.68 4.44
N SER A 91 13.49 -13.74 3.41
CA SER A 91 12.40 -12.80 3.13
C SER A 91 11.48 -12.56 4.34
N SER A 92 11.26 -13.56 5.19
CA SER A 92 10.43 -13.47 6.39
C SER A 92 11.03 -12.52 7.42
N ILE A 93 12.36 -12.58 7.60
CA ILE A 93 13.09 -11.71 8.52
C ILE A 93 13.08 -10.26 7.99
N LEU A 94 13.22 -10.09 6.68
CA LEU A 94 13.16 -8.78 6.04
C LEU A 94 11.77 -8.16 6.16
N GLU A 95 10.71 -8.96 5.99
CA GLU A 95 9.32 -8.56 6.23
C GLU A 95 9.13 -8.07 7.68
N GLU A 96 9.53 -8.88 8.67
CA GLU A 96 9.42 -8.50 10.08
C GLU A 96 10.18 -7.20 10.41
N ASN A 97 11.40 -7.06 9.90
CA ASN A 97 12.19 -5.85 10.09
C ASN A 97 11.52 -4.63 9.46
N TRP A 98 10.93 -4.79 8.28
CA TRP A 98 10.19 -3.74 7.63
C TRP A 98 8.96 -3.32 8.44
N LEU A 99 8.19 -4.29 8.95
CA LEU A 99 7.01 -4.04 9.80
C LEU A 99 7.38 -3.34 11.11
N ARG A 100 8.51 -3.71 11.72
CA ARG A 100 9.02 -3.05 12.94
C ARG A 100 9.40 -1.59 12.69
N LYS A 101 9.95 -1.28 11.51
CA LYS A 101 10.31 0.07 11.08
C LYS A 101 9.08 0.91 10.73
N HIS A 102 8.05 0.30 10.13
CA HIS A 102 6.84 0.97 9.68
C HIS A 102 5.64 0.60 10.54
N ARG A 103 5.66 1.02 11.81
CA ARG A 103 4.59 0.67 12.74
C ARG A 103 3.24 1.27 12.32
N PRO A 104 2.14 0.52 12.48
CA PRO A 104 0.80 1.05 12.33
C PRO A 104 0.57 2.24 13.26
N ILE A 105 -0.19 3.22 12.78
CA ILE A 105 -0.45 4.46 13.49
C ILE A 105 -1.86 4.43 14.05
N SER A 106 -2.03 4.93 15.26
CA SER A 106 -3.33 5.02 15.90
C SER A 106 -4.26 5.97 15.14
N LYS A 107 -5.57 5.72 15.25
CA LYS A 107 -6.61 6.59 14.66
C LYS A 107 -6.48 8.04 15.15
N GLU A 108 -6.16 8.22 16.43
CA GLU A 108 -5.95 9.53 17.05
C GLU A 108 -4.83 10.33 16.39
N VAL A 109 -3.69 9.71 16.13
CA VAL A 109 -2.55 10.38 15.46
C VAL A 109 -2.90 10.73 14.01
N ILE A 110 -3.65 9.88 13.31
CA ILE A 110 -4.14 10.17 11.96
C ILE A 110 -5.09 11.37 11.99
N GLU A 111 -6.03 11.42 12.93
CA GLU A 111 -7.01 12.49 13.03
C GLU A 111 -6.36 13.83 13.42
N LYS A 112 -5.45 13.81 14.40
CA LYS A 112 -4.67 14.99 14.78
C LYS A 112 -3.91 15.58 13.59
N ARG A 113 -3.34 14.74 12.72
CA ARG A 113 -2.67 15.20 11.49
C ARG A 113 -3.65 15.79 10.48
N ARG A 114 -4.84 15.21 10.30
CA ARG A 114 -5.87 15.75 9.41
C ARG A 114 -6.31 17.15 9.86
N VAL A 115 -6.59 17.31 11.15
CA VAL A 115 -6.94 18.61 11.74
C VAL A 115 -5.83 19.63 11.52
N ASN A 116 -4.57 19.24 11.77
CA ASN A 116 -3.42 20.14 11.56
C ASN A 116 -3.27 20.56 10.09
N MET A 117 -3.46 19.64 9.14
CA MET A 117 -3.41 19.95 7.70
C MET A 117 -4.56 20.87 7.26
N LYS A 118 -5.76 20.67 7.81
CA LYS A 118 -6.91 21.55 7.54
C LYS A 118 -6.61 22.99 7.99
N LYS A 119 -6.12 23.14 9.22
CA LYS A 119 -5.70 24.45 9.76
C LYS A 119 -4.60 25.10 8.92
N ALA A 120 -3.59 24.33 8.49
CA ALA A 120 -2.51 24.85 7.65
C ALA A 120 -3.01 25.35 6.29
N ARG A 121 -4.02 24.69 5.71
CA ARG A 121 -4.65 25.12 4.45
C ARG A 121 -5.44 26.42 4.62
N GLU A 122 -6.23 26.53 5.69
CA GLU A 122 -7.00 27.75 6.02
C GLU A 122 -6.10 28.99 6.19
N VAL A 123 -4.86 28.81 6.66
CA VAL A 123 -3.88 29.91 6.78
C VAL A 123 -3.27 30.33 5.43
N LEU A 124 -3.23 29.42 4.45
CA LEU A 124 -2.63 29.66 3.12
C LEU A 124 -3.64 30.21 2.09
N GLU A 125 -4.94 30.08 2.35
CA GLU A 125 -6.03 30.63 1.55
C GLU A 125 -6.75 31.73 2.37
N PRO A 126 -6.12 32.92 2.63
CA PRO A 126 -6.77 34.03 3.33
C PRO A 126 -7.91 34.65 2.52
#